data_AF-A0A5K0WTE9-F1
#
_entry.id   AF-A0A5K0WTE9-F1
#
_cell.length_a   1.000
_cell.length_b   1.000
_cell.length_c   1.000
_cell.angle_alpha   90.00
_cell.angle_beta   90.00
_cell.angle_gamma   90.00
#
_symmetry.space_group_name_H-M   'P 1'
#
loop_
_entity.id
_entity.type
_entity.pdbx_description
1 polymer ?
#
loop_
_entity_poly.entity_id
_entity_poly.type
_entity_poly.pdbx_seq_one_letter_code
_entity_poly.pdbx_strand_id
1 'polypeptide(L)' 'MPNESLARLSEMHGPLMALQLGFITTVVVSSAEMAEQVLHKHDQAFAGRTVRDVVTVFDYHHHSL' A
#
# COMPACT_ATOMS: atom_id res chain seq x y z
N MET A 1 7.47 -14.33 -6.66
CA MET A 1 6.16 -13.68 -6.35
C MET A 1 6.39 -12.23 -5.94
N PRO A 2 5.39 -11.33 -6.01
CA PRO A 2 5.59 -9.90 -5.70
C PRO A 2 6.15 -9.63 -4.29
N ASN A 3 5.76 -10.43 -3.30
CA ASN A 3 6.25 -10.34 -1.92
C ASN A 3 7.74 -10.67 -1.80
N GLU A 4 8.26 -11.64 -2.55
CA GLU A 4 9.69 -12.00 -2.54
C GLU A 4 10.57 -10.86 -3.10
N SER A 5 10.13 -10.20 -4.17
CA SER A 5 10.84 -9.06 -4.75
C SER A 5 10.90 -7.88 -3.77
N LEU A 6 9.79 -7.60 -3.07
CA LEU A 6 9.74 -6.57 -2.05
C LEU A 6 10.62 -6.90 -0.83
N ALA A 7 10.68 -8.17 -0.42
CA ALA A 7 11.58 -8.62 0.63
C ALA A 7 13.05 -8.36 0.26
N ARG A 8 13.47 -8.74 -0.96
CA ARG A 8 14.83 -8.47 -1.46
C ARG A 8 15.17 -6.98 -1.51
N LEU A 9 14.21 -6.13 -1.91
CA LEU A 9 14.43 -4.68 -1.88
C LEU A 9 14.63 -4.16 -0.45
N SER A 10 13.92 -4.73 0.52
CA SER A 10 14.08 -4.33 1.93
C SER A 10 15.43 -4.72 2.54
N GLU A 11 16.10 -5.74 2.00
CA GLU A 11 17.48 -6.07 2.38
C GLU A 11 18.47 -4.95 2.00
N MET A 12 18.18 -4.19 0.94
CA MET A 12 19.04 -3.10 0.46
C MET A 12 18.64 -1.72 1.03
N HIS A 13 17.34 -1.47 1.18
CA HIS A 13 16.81 -0.14 1.54
C HIS A 13 16.29 -0.05 2.98
N GLY A 14 16.26 -1.17 3.70
CA GLY A 14 15.71 -1.29 5.03
C GLY A 14 14.22 -1.70 5.04
N PRO A 15 13.69 -2.09 6.22
CA PRO A 15 12.35 -2.65 6.36
C PRO A 15 11.21 -1.64 6.26
N LEU A 16 11.54 -0.35 6.15
CA LEU A 16 10.61 0.75 5.89
C LEU A 16 11.15 1.53 4.70
N MET A 17 10.51 1.40 3.55
CA MET A 17 10.98 2.00 2.30
C MET A 17 9.84 2.63 1.52
N ALA A 18 10.14 3.66 0.73
CA ALA A 18 9.20 4.28 -0.20
C ALA A 18 9.53 3.86 -1.63
N LEU A 19 8.54 3.33 -2.35
CA LEU A 19 8.65 2.90 -3.74
C LEU A 19 7.64 3.67 -4.60
N GLN A 20 8.05 4.04 -5.82
CA GLN A 20 7.11 4.55 -6.80
C GLN A 20 6.59 3.40 -7.67
N LEU A 21 5.35 2.96 -7.41
CA LEU A 21 4.69 1.91 -8.18
C LEU A 21 3.83 2.55 -9.27
N GLY A 22 4.43 2.72 -10.46
CA GLY A 22 3.83 3.49 -11.55
C GLY A 22 3.75 4.97 -11.18
N PHE A 23 2.53 5.49 -11.03
CA PHE A 23 2.28 6.88 -10.62
C PHE A 23 1.95 7.03 -9.12
N ILE A 24 1.98 5.93 -8.36
CA ILE A 24 1.59 5.93 -6.95
C ILE A 24 2.82 5.71 -6.07
N THR A 25 3.14 6.69 -5.24
CA THR A 25 4.12 6.51 -4.16
C THR A 25 3.54 5.61 -3.09
N THR A 26 4.23 4.51 -2.81
CA THR A 26 3.81 3.46 -1.88
C THR A 26 4.88 3.27 -0.81
N VAL A 27 4.49 3.36 0.45
CA VAL A 27 5.36 2.98 1.57
C VAL A 27 5.19 1.49 1.84
N VAL A 28 6.30 0.75 1.87
CA VAL A 28 6.33 -0.69 2.14
C VAL A 28 6.92 -0.92 3.52
N VAL A 29 6.24 -1.78 4.28
CA VAL A 29 6.64 -2.24 5.61
C VAL A 29 6.91 -3.73 5.54
N SER A 30 8.15 -4.16 5.84
CA SER A 30 8.58 -5.56 5.70
C SER A 30 9.15 -6.18 6.99
N SER A 31 9.03 -5.52 8.14
CA SER A 31 9.34 -6.10 9.45
C SER A 31 8.09 -6.28 10.32
N ALA A 32 8.11 -7.30 11.18
CA ALA A 32 7.03 -7.56 12.13
C ALA A 32 6.84 -6.40 13.11
N GLU A 33 7.95 -5.83 13.61
CA GLU A 33 7.93 -4.69 14.53
C GLU A 33 7.21 -3.48 13.92
N MET A 34 7.55 -3.12 12.68
CA MET A 34 6.95 -1.96 12.03
C MET A 34 5.50 -2.27 11.59
N ALA A 35 5.20 -3.52 11.23
CA ALA A 35 3.83 -3.95 10.98
C ALA A 35 2.95 -3.83 12.23
N GLU A 36 3.46 -4.14 13.43
CA GLU A 36 2.74 -3.93 14.68
C GLU A 36 2.44 -2.44 14.91
N GLN A 37 3.41 -1.57 14.65
CA GLN A 37 3.21 -0.12 14.77
C GLN A 37 2.09 0.38 13.85
N VAL A 38 2.02 -0.11 12.61
CA VAL A 38 1.07 0.37 11.60
C VAL A 38 -0.31 -0.28 11.73
N LEU A 39 -0.35 -1.60 11.92
CA LEU A 39 -1.59 -2.39 11.88
C LEU A 39 -2.28 -2.52 13.23
N HIS A 40 -1.57 -2.28 14.35
CA HIS A 40 -2.15 -2.38 15.69
C HIS A 40 -2.12 -1.05 16.43
N LYS A 41 -0.95 -0.40 16.54
CA LYS A 41 -0.81 0.80 17.39
C LYS A 41 -1.40 2.06 16.75
N HIS A 42 -1.37 2.14 15.42
CA HIS A 42 -1.88 3.27 14.66
C HIS A 42 -2.92 2.82 13.63
N ASP A 43 -3.61 1.71 13.88
CA ASP A 43 -4.56 1.08 12.98
C ASP A 43 -5.61 2.07 12.45
N GLN A 44 -6.17 2.93 13.32
CA GLN A 44 -7.15 3.95 12.94
C GLN A 44 -6.62 4.93 11.89
N ALA A 45 -5.33 5.30 11.95
CA ALA A 45 -4.72 6.20 10.99
C ALA A 45 -4.45 5.52 9.63
N PHE A 46 -4.27 4.20 9.62
CA PHE A 46 -3.89 3.42 8.44
C PHE A 46 -5.01 2.51 7.89
N ALA A 47 -6.19 2.50 8.51
CA ALA A 47 -7.35 1.72 8.08
C ALA A 47 -8.00 2.21 6.76
N GLY A 48 -7.53 3.33 6.21
CA GLY A 48 -8.01 3.88 4.95
C GLY A 48 -7.69 2.97 3.76
N ARG A 49 -8.59 2.95 2.75
CA ARG A 49 -8.40 2.21 1.50
C ARG A 49 -8.08 3.16 0.36
N THR A 50 -6.99 2.94 -0.36
CA THR A 50 -6.69 3.68 -1.59
C THR A 50 -7.65 3.25 -2.70
N VAL A 51 -8.60 4.12 -3.05
CA VAL A 51 -9.43 3.95 -4.25
C VAL A 51 -8.61 4.43 -5.44
N ARG A 52 -8.37 3.56 -6.41
CA ARG A 52 -7.70 3.95 -7.65
C ARG A 52 -8.69 4.74 -8.49
N ASP A 53 -8.24 5.86 -9.04
CA ASP A 53 -9.05 6.75 -9.88
C ASP A 53 -9.67 6.01 -11.10
N VAL A 54 -9.01 4.94 -11.56
CA VAL A 54 -9.55 4.05 -12.60
C VAL A 54 -10.85 3.37 -12.18
N VAL A 55 -11.00 3.00 -10.91
CA VAL A 55 -12.20 2.32 -10.39
C VAL A 55 -13.40 3.27 -10.36
N THR A 56 -13.18 4.54 -10.01
CA THR A 56 -14.24 5.56 -10.00
C THR A 56 -14.75 5.89 -11.40
N VAL A 57 -13.90 5.85 -12.43
CA VAL A 57 -14.32 6.10 -13.83
C VAL A 57 -15.29 5.02 -14.36
N PHE A 58 -15.14 3.75 -13.94
CA PHE A 58 -16.06 2.69 -14.36
C PHE A 58 -17.45 2.77 -13.70
N ASP A 59 -17.59 3.42 -12.53
CA ASP A 59 -18.84 3.46 -11.76
C ASP A 59 -19.87 4.45 -12.34
N TYR A 60 -19.40 5.48 -13.07
CA TYR A 60 -20.29 6.47 -13.71
C TYR A 60 -21.24 5.88 -14.76
N HIS A 61 -21.00 4.66 -15.24
CA HIS A 61 -21.89 3.99 -16.19
C HIS A 61 -22.91 3.04 -15.55
N HIS A 62 -22.91 2.85 -14.22
CA HIS A 62 -23.85 1.92 -13.56
C HIS A 62 -25.02 2.62 -12.83
N HIS A 63 -24.95 3.94 -12.59
CA HIS A 63 -25.94 4.68 -11.80
C HIS A 63 -26.81 5.64 -12.63
N SER A 64 -27.19 5.25 -13.84
CA SER A 64 -28.22 5.95 -14.64
C SER A 64 -29.35 5.01 -15.01
N LEU A 65 -30.27 4.81 -14.04
CA LEU A 65 -31.66 4.40 -14.24
C LEU A 65 -32.55 5.22 -13.29
#